data_AF-F2LB32-F1
#
_entry.id   AF-F2LB32-F1
#
_cell.length_a   1.000
_cell.length_b   1.000
_cell.length_c   1.000
_cell.angle_alpha   90.00
_cell.angle_beta   90.00
_cell.angle_gamma   90.00
#
_symmetry.space_group_name_H-M   'P 1'
#
loop_
_entity.id
_entity.type
_entity.pdbx_description
1 polymer ?
#
loop_
_entity_poly.entity_id
_entity_poly.type
_entity_poly.pdbx_seq_one_letter_code
_entity_poly.pdbx_strand_id
1 'polypeptide(L)'
;MGERKRQLPAFLVGVVSEELYLRWLLRKARAHVVRDRARGMSASGAQYRDAIHAAVLASEGLDHYTGERLDWHLISTYANTESQEGRHHYKAGFALLPTVDHVEASASAASFKICAWRTNDAKNDLTVEGFLALCVRVLEHAGYRVEPPKDARPRSRPVKTRALRRRGPLADIPPTAF
;
A
#
# COMPACT_ATOMS: atom_id res chain seq x y z
N MET A 1 15.41 0.65 -33.90
CA MET A 1 15.71 1.49 -32.73
C MET A 1 14.77 1.03 -31.62
N GLY A 2 15.25 0.24 -30.66
CA GLY A 2 14.38 -0.33 -29.61
C GLY A 2 13.88 0.76 -28.68
N GLU A 3 12.57 0.80 -28.41
CA GLU A 3 11.99 1.71 -27.41
C GLU A 3 12.76 1.59 -26.09
N ARG A 4 13.27 2.72 -25.59
CA ARG A 4 13.84 2.79 -24.25
C ARG A 4 12.74 2.41 -23.26
N LYS A 5 12.84 1.23 -22.64
CA LYS A 5 11.90 0.82 -21.59
C LYS A 5 12.06 1.74 -20.38
N ARG A 6 10.93 2.16 -19.79
CA ARG A 6 10.85 2.96 -18.55
C ARG A 6 11.46 4.36 -18.65
N GLN A 7 11.03 5.10 -19.66
CA GLN A 7 11.40 6.50 -19.83
C GLN A 7 10.93 7.35 -18.64
N LEU A 8 11.61 8.46 -18.39
CA LEU A 8 11.17 9.40 -17.37
C LEU A 8 9.75 9.89 -17.69
N PRO A 9 8.77 9.72 -16.77
CA PRO A 9 7.42 10.26 -16.96
C PRO A 9 7.42 11.76 -17.20
N ALA A 10 6.52 12.25 -18.06
CA ALA A 10 6.45 13.66 -18.45
C ALA A 10 6.32 14.61 -17.26
N PHE A 11 5.54 14.25 -16.24
CA PHE A 11 5.35 15.06 -15.03
C PHE A 11 6.59 15.12 -14.11
N LEU A 12 7.64 14.35 -14.40
CA LEU A 12 8.92 14.36 -13.68
C LEU A 12 10.03 15.08 -14.43
N VAL A 13 9.81 15.46 -15.69
CA VAL A 13 10.76 16.24 -16.46
C VAL A 13 10.96 17.60 -15.78
N GLY A 14 12.23 17.94 -15.50
CA GLY A 14 12.59 19.16 -14.77
C GLY A 14 12.45 19.06 -13.25
N VAL A 15 11.89 17.96 -12.72
CA VAL A 15 11.77 17.70 -11.27
C VAL A 15 12.91 16.81 -10.79
N VAL A 16 13.18 15.73 -11.52
CA VAL A 16 14.30 14.80 -11.23
C VAL A 16 14.98 14.36 -12.52
N SER A 17 16.23 13.93 -12.44
CA SER A 17 16.92 13.34 -13.59
C SER A 17 16.44 11.91 -13.89
N GLU A 18 16.54 11.51 -15.16
CA GLU A 18 16.23 10.13 -15.58
C GLU A 18 17.07 9.10 -14.79
N GLU A 19 18.35 9.40 -14.55
CA GLU A 19 19.23 8.54 -13.76
C GLU A 19 18.75 8.38 -12.31
N LEU A 20 18.35 9.47 -11.66
CA LEU A 20 17.86 9.44 -10.28
C LEU A 20 16.56 8.62 -10.18
N TYR A 21 15.66 8.81 -11.15
CA TYR A 21 14.43 8.04 -11.27
C TYR A 21 14.69 6.54 -11.45
N LEU A 22 15.56 6.17 -12.40
CA LEU A 22 15.91 4.77 -12.65
C LEU A 22 16.59 4.11 -11.44
N ARG A 23 17.43 4.86 -10.71
CA ARG A 23 18.05 4.42 -9.47
C ARG A 23 17.00 4.18 -8.37
N TRP A 24 16.05 5.09 -8.21
CA TRP A 24 14.93 4.91 -7.28
C TRP A 24 14.10 3.68 -7.64
N LEU A 25 13.73 3.52 -8.92
CA LEU A 25 12.95 2.40 -9.43
C LEU A 25 13.65 1.06 -9.17
N LEU A 26 14.95 0.98 -9.41
CA LEU A 26 15.77 -0.19 -9.14
C LEU A 26 15.75 -0.57 -7.65
N ARG A 27 15.95 0.40 -6.75
CA ARG A 27 15.97 0.14 -5.30
C ARG A 27 14.61 -0.31 -4.78
N LYS A 28 13.51 0.34 -5.22
CA LYS A 28 12.15 -0.06 -4.83
C LYS A 28 11.84 -1.47 -5.31
N ALA A 29 12.13 -1.79 -6.57
CA ALA A 29 11.95 -3.14 -7.10
C ALA A 29 12.76 -4.19 -6.33
N ARG A 30 14.03 -3.91 -6.01
CA ARG A 30 14.88 -4.84 -5.23
C ARG A 30 14.31 -5.12 -3.85
N ALA A 31 13.82 -4.09 -3.14
CA ALA A 31 13.23 -4.26 -1.82
C ALA A 31 12.01 -5.19 -1.85
N HIS A 32 11.11 -5.02 -2.83
CA HIS A 32 9.94 -5.89 -3.00
C HIS A 32 10.32 -7.31 -3.42
N VAL A 33 11.26 -7.48 -4.37
CA VAL A 33 11.76 -8.81 -4.77
C VAL A 33 12.28 -9.59 -3.57
N VAL A 34 13.09 -8.96 -2.71
CA VAL A 34 13.62 -9.63 -1.51
C VAL A 34 12.49 -10.02 -0.55
N ARG A 35 11.56 -9.10 -0.28
CA ARG A 35 10.43 -9.34 0.63
C ARG A 35 9.51 -10.45 0.13
N ASP A 36 9.20 -10.45 -1.16
CA ASP A 36 8.16 -11.31 -1.72
C ASP A 36 8.72 -12.68 -2.13
N ARG A 37 10.03 -12.81 -2.40
CA ARG A 37 10.70 -14.11 -2.50
C ARG A 37 10.59 -14.94 -1.23
N ALA A 38 10.70 -14.29 -0.06
CA ALA A 38 10.49 -14.96 1.22
C ALA A 38 9.04 -15.48 1.40
N ARG A 39 8.11 -14.98 0.58
CA ARG A 39 6.69 -15.38 0.54
C ARG A 39 6.37 -16.36 -0.61
N GLY A 40 7.39 -16.88 -1.31
CA GLY A 40 7.23 -17.86 -2.39
C GLY A 40 6.99 -17.27 -3.79
N MET A 41 7.14 -15.95 -3.97
CA MET A 41 6.92 -15.29 -5.26
C MET A 41 8.13 -15.43 -6.19
N SER A 42 7.90 -15.71 -7.47
CA SER A 42 8.95 -15.98 -8.47
C SER A 42 9.20 -14.85 -9.48
N ALA A 43 8.46 -13.74 -9.39
CA ALA A 43 8.61 -12.63 -10.33
C ALA A 43 10.02 -12.00 -10.31
N SER A 44 10.54 -11.71 -11.51
CA SER A 44 11.88 -11.16 -11.71
C SER A 44 11.95 -9.67 -11.36
N GLY A 45 13.14 -9.18 -11.02
CA GLY A 45 13.32 -7.75 -10.76
C GLY A 45 12.97 -6.86 -11.95
N ALA A 46 13.05 -7.36 -13.19
CA ALA A 46 12.59 -6.61 -14.36
C ALA A 46 11.07 -6.42 -14.35
N GLN A 47 10.31 -7.48 -14.05
CA GLN A 47 8.85 -7.41 -13.92
C GLN A 47 8.40 -6.45 -12.81
N TYR A 48 9.08 -6.46 -11.65
CA TYR A 48 8.80 -5.47 -10.59
C TYR A 48 9.09 -4.03 -11.06
N ARG A 49 10.18 -3.79 -11.78
CA ARG A 49 10.48 -2.45 -12.32
C ARG A 49 9.42 -2.01 -13.34
N ASP A 50 8.95 -2.91 -14.19
CA ASP A 50 7.91 -2.60 -15.18
C ASP A 50 6.56 -2.31 -14.48
N ALA A 51 6.17 -3.12 -13.48
CA ALA A 51 4.95 -2.93 -12.72
C ALA A 51 4.96 -1.64 -11.87
N ILE A 52 6.07 -1.34 -11.21
CA ILE A 52 6.22 -0.09 -10.46
C ILE A 52 6.21 1.10 -11.42
N HIS A 53 6.89 1.02 -12.57
CA HIS A 53 6.86 2.11 -13.56
C HIS A 53 5.45 2.37 -14.08
N ALA A 54 4.68 1.31 -14.38
CA ALA A 54 3.27 1.45 -14.75
C ALA A 54 2.44 2.12 -13.66
N ALA A 55 2.69 1.79 -12.38
CA ALA A 55 2.05 2.46 -11.24
C ALA A 55 2.43 3.94 -11.14
N VAL A 56 3.67 4.31 -11.45
CA VAL A 56 4.12 5.72 -11.52
C VAL A 56 3.38 6.48 -12.62
N LEU A 57 3.26 5.89 -13.82
CA LEU A 57 2.50 6.51 -14.90
C LEU A 57 1.04 6.73 -14.52
N ALA A 58 0.42 5.70 -13.94
CA ALA A 58 -0.99 5.76 -13.51
C ALA A 58 -1.25 6.71 -12.34
N SER A 59 -0.21 7.11 -11.58
CA SER A 59 -0.38 8.02 -10.45
C SER A 59 -0.35 9.49 -10.84
N GLU A 60 0.20 9.83 -12.02
CA GLU A 60 0.35 11.20 -12.50
C GLU A 60 1.06 12.14 -11.49
N GLY A 61 1.91 11.56 -10.64
CA GLY A 61 2.61 12.27 -9.57
C GLY A 61 1.78 12.56 -8.32
N LEU A 62 0.60 11.97 -8.19
CA LEU A 62 -0.30 12.10 -7.04
C LEU A 62 -0.27 10.87 -6.13
N ASP A 63 -0.62 11.07 -4.87
CA ASP A 63 -0.93 10.01 -3.92
C ASP A 63 -2.22 9.30 -4.34
N HIS A 64 -2.15 7.98 -4.53
CA HIS A 64 -3.31 7.18 -4.96
C HIS A 64 -4.53 7.26 -4.01
N TYR A 65 -4.31 7.46 -2.72
CA TYR A 65 -5.34 7.40 -1.69
C TYR A 65 -5.84 8.78 -1.27
N THR A 66 -4.96 9.79 -1.24
CA THR A 66 -5.33 11.14 -0.79
C THR A 66 -5.48 12.14 -1.93
N GLY A 67 -4.92 11.86 -3.11
CA GLY A 67 -4.87 12.79 -4.23
C GLY A 67 -3.86 13.93 -4.05
N GLU A 68 -3.10 13.95 -2.95
CA GLU A 68 -2.06 14.97 -2.71
C GLU A 68 -0.93 14.85 -3.74
N ARG A 69 -0.35 15.98 -4.15
CA ARG A 69 0.83 15.98 -5.02
C ARG A 69 2.05 15.46 -4.24
N LEU A 70 2.71 14.45 -4.78
CA LEU A 70 3.91 13.88 -4.17
C LEU A 70 5.13 14.75 -4.45
N ASP A 71 6.05 14.78 -3.48
CA ASP A 71 7.31 15.51 -3.64
C ASP A 71 8.42 14.59 -4.16
N TRP A 72 8.55 14.56 -5.47
CA TRP A 72 9.52 13.73 -6.16
C TRP A 72 10.98 14.18 -5.95
N HIS A 73 11.25 15.39 -5.46
CA HIS A 73 12.62 15.78 -5.10
C HIS A 73 13.17 14.96 -3.93
N LEU A 74 12.28 14.39 -3.12
CA LEU A 74 12.66 13.57 -1.96
C LEU A 74 13.19 12.19 -2.35
N ILE A 75 13.04 11.73 -3.60
CA ILE A 75 13.49 10.39 -3.97
C ILE A 75 15.02 10.27 -3.82
N SER A 76 15.47 9.15 -3.25
CA SER A 76 16.91 8.90 -2.99
C SER A 76 17.59 9.83 -1.99
N THR A 77 16.87 10.71 -1.29
CA THR A 77 17.46 11.65 -0.32
C THR A 77 17.31 11.18 1.13
N TYR A 78 16.42 10.23 1.41
CA TYR A 78 16.24 9.69 2.76
C TYR A 78 17.50 8.98 3.26
N ALA A 79 18.08 9.47 4.36
CA ALA A 79 19.23 8.88 5.02
C ALA A 79 18.81 8.11 6.29
N ASN A 80 19.09 6.80 6.32
CA ASN A 80 18.74 5.94 7.45
C ASN A 80 19.46 6.33 8.75
N THR A 81 20.68 6.85 8.65
CA THR A 81 21.47 7.33 9.80
C THR A 81 20.79 8.54 10.46
N GLU A 82 20.42 9.54 9.68
CA GLU A 82 19.73 10.75 10.15
C GLU A 82 18.34 10.43 10.72
N SER A 83 17.66 9.41 10.18
CA SER A 83 16.39 8.94 10.74
C SER A 83 16.51 8.37 12.16
N GLN A 84 17.65 7.79 12.53
CA GLN A 84 17.85 7.26 13.90
C GLN A 84 18.09 8.39 14.91
N GLU A 85 18.71 9.48 14.45
CA GLU A 85 19.06 10.64 15.27
C GLU A 85 17.89 11.63 15.41
N GLY A 86 17.23 11.98 14.29
CA GLY A 86 16.15 12.99 14.24
C GLY A 86 14.74 12.47 14.54
N ARG A 87 14.57 11.16 14.77
CA ARG A 87 13.33 10.47 15.18
C ARG A 87 12.08 10.96 14.40
N HIS A 88 11.08 11.50 15.09
CA HIS A 88 9.78 11.87 14.51
C HIS A 88 9.86 13.11 13.61
N HIS A 89 10.69 14.09 13.95
CA HIS A 89 10.80 15.34 13.18
C HIS A 89 11.45 15.12 11.81
N TYR A 90 12.46 14.25 11.74
CA TYR A 90 13.09 13.88 10.48
C TYR A 90 12.08 13.24 9.52
N LYS A 91 11.30 12.28 10.01
CA LYS A 91 10.29 11.57 9.20
C LYS A 91 9.17 12.47 8.70
N ALA A 92 8.80 13.51 9.46
CA ALA A 92 7.77 14.46 9.04
C ALA A 92 8.16 15.23 7.76
N GLY A 93 9.44 15.55 7.58
CA GLY A 93 9.95 16.17 6.35
C GLY A 93 9.82 15.30 5.11
N PHE A 94 9.61 13.99 5.28
CA PHE A 94 9.42 13.03 4.21
C PHE A 94 7.96 12.61 4.03
N ALA A 95 6.99 13.32 4.62
CA ALA A 95 5.59 12.93 4.59
C ALA A 95 5.09 12.64 3.17
N LEU A 96 5.46 13.49 2.19
CA LEU A 96 5.07 13.40 0.78
C LEU A 96 6.07 12.66 -0.12
N LEU A 97 7.08 11.98 0.44
CA LEU A 97 8.05 11.19 -0.32
C LEU A 97 7.33 10.07 -1.11
N PRO A 98 7.46 10.03 -2.46
CA PRO A 98 6.92 8.95 -3.26
C PRO A 98 7.43 7.57 -2.80
N THR A 99 6.50 6.69 -2.48
CA THR A 99 6.76 5.29 -2.17
C THR A 99 5.81 4.36 -2.93
N VAL A 100 6.04 3.07 -2.78
CA VAL A 100 5.32 2.00 -3.47
C VAL A 100 4.54 1.21 -2.41
N ASP A 101 3.22 1.22 -2.53
CA ASP A 101 2.34 0.33 -1.78
C ASP A 101 2.06 -0.94 -2.60
N HIS A 102 2.14 -2.09 -1.95
CA HIS A 102 1.91 -3.40 -2.55
C HIS A 102 0.50 -3.87 -2.14
N VAL A 103 -0.48 -3.65 -3.01
CA VAL A 103 -1.92 -3.83 -2.69
C VAL A 103 -2.32 -5.30 -2.72
N GLU A 104 -1.92 -6.03 -3.75
CA GLU A 104 -2.19 -7.47 -3.86
C GLU A 104 -0.95 -8.20 -4.36
N ALA A 105 -0.41 -9.05 -3.51
CA ALA A 105 0.65 -9.99 -3.84
C ALA A 105 0.01 -11.34 -4.19
N SER A 106 -0.57 -11.46 -5.40
CA SER A 106 -1.03 -12.75 -5.89
C SER A 106 0.11 -13.46 -6.64
N ALA A 107 0.10 -14.79 -6.66
CA ALA A 107 1.13 -15.60 -7.32
C ALA A 107 1.36 -15.25 -8.81
N SER A 108 0.39 -14.61 -9.48
CA SER A 108 0.44 -14.27 -10.91
C SER A 108 0.65 -12.78 -11.21
N ALA A 109 0.40 -11.87 -10.27
CA ALA A 109 0.57 -10.43 -10.49
C ALA A 109 0.81 -9.67 -9.18
N ALA A 110 1.86 -8.84 -9.18
CA ALA A 110 2.07 -7.82 -8.17
C ALA A 110 1.32 -6.54 -8.60
N SER A 111 0.40 -6.07 -7.76
CA SER A 111 -0.31 -4.81 -7.99
C SER A 111 0.28 -3.71 -7.11
N PHE A 112 0.86 -2.69 -7.74
CA PHE A 112 1.46 -1.55 -7.05
C PHE A 112 0.63 -0.28 -7.19
N LYS A 113 0.63 0.52 -6.13
CA LYS A 113 0.14 1.90 -6.13
C LYS A 113 1.25 2.82 -5.65
N ILE A 114 1.30 4.03 -6.21
CA ILE A 114 2.20 5.07 -5.73
C ILE A 114 1.44 5.93 -4.74
N CYS A 115 2.04 6.12 -3.56
CA CYS A 115 1.49 6.95 -2.50
C CYS A 115 2.62 7.63 -1.74
N ALA A 116 2.25 8.56 -0.88
CA ALA A 116 3.15 9.25 0.02
C ALA A 116 3.63 8.30 1.12
N TRP A 117 4.83 8.52 1.64
CA TRP A 117 5.35 7.75 2.78
C TRP A 117 4.36 7.74 3.93
N ARG A 118 3.87 8.91 4.35
CA ARG A 118 2.93 9.05 5.47
C ARG A 118 1.69 8.20 5.27
N THR A 119 1.13 8.21 4.06
CA THR A 119 -0.04 7.40 3.70
C THR A 119 0.26 5.92 3.79
N ASN A 120 1.40 5.48 3.24
CA ASN A 120 1.81 4.08 3.28
C ASN A 120 2.09 3.59 4.72
N ASP A 121 2.71 4.43 5.55
CA ASP A 121 3.01 4.14 6.96
C ASP A 121 1.71 4.04 7.79
N ALA A 122 0.73 4.91 7.52
CA ALA A 122 -0.58 4.88 8.16
C ALA A 122 -1.44 3.70 7.70
N LYS A 123 -1.45 3.37 6.40
CA LYS A 123 -2.16 2.21 5.84
C LYS A 123 -1.54 0.90 6.34
N ASN A 124 -0.21 0.82 6.35
CA ASN A 124 0.54 -0.36 6.74
C ASN A 124 -0.01 -1.64 6.05
N ASP A 125 -0.17 -2.74 6.77
CA ASP A 125 -0.71 -4.01 6.27
C ASP A 125 -2.24 -4.04 6.11
N LEU A 126 -2.95 -2.92 6.31
CA LEU A 126 -4.40 -2.88 6.07
C LEU A 126 -4.71 -3.02 4.56
N THR A 127 -5.79 -3.71 4.26
CA THR A 127 -6.40 -3.64 2.93
C THR A 127 -6.94 -2.22 2.68
N VAL A 128 -7.21 -1.86 1.43
CA VAL A 128 -7.79 -0.55 1.10
C VAL A 128 -9.12 -0.35 1.83
N GLU A 129 -9.97 -1.38 1.87
CA GLU A 129 -11.25 -1.36 2.59
C GLU A 129 -11.05 -1.20 4.09
N GLY A 130 -10.06 -1.90 4.66
CA GLY A 130 -9.73 -1.81 6.09
C GLY A 130 -9.23 -0.42 6.48
N PHE A 131 -8.38 0.18 5.64
CA PHE A 131 -7.87 1.52 5.84
C PHE A 131 -8.98 2.58 5.76
N LEU A 132 -9.83 2.52 4.73
CA LEU A 132 -10.98 3.42 4.61
C LEU A 132 -11.94 3.28 5.80
N ALA A 133 -12.25 2.05 6.22
CA ALA A 133 -13.11 1.81 7.39
C ALA A 133 -12.50 2.39 8.68
N LEU A 134 -11.17 2.34 8.83
CA LEU A 134 -10.49 2.99 9.95
C LEU A 134 -10.62 4.51 9.87
N CYS A 135 -10.39 5.12 8.70
CA CYS A 135 -10.55 6.56 8.49
C CYS A 135 -11.98 7.03 8.82
N VAL A 136 -13.00 6.28 8.39
CA VAL A 136 -14.41 6.60 8.73
C VAL A 136 -14.61 6.61 10.24
N ARG A 137 -14.18 5.57 10.96
CA ARG A 137 -14.32 5.52 12.43
C ARG A 137 -13.63 6.69 13.14
N VAL A 138 -12.45 7.09 12.67
CA VAL A 138 -11.71 8.23 13.23
C VAL A 138 -12.49 9.53 13.02
N LEU A 139 -13.00 9.76 11.82
CA LEU A 139 -13.78 10.96 11.49
C LEU A 139 -15.09 11.02 12.26
N GLU A 140 -15.84 9.93 12.31
CA GLU A 140 -17.10 9.83 13.08
C GLU A 140 -16.87 10.05 14.58
N HIS A 141 -15.81 9.47 15.14
CA HIS A 141 -15.46 9.68 16.55
C HIS A 141 -15.11 11.14 16.85
N ALA A 142 -14.49 11.84 15.90
CA ALA A 142 -14.17 13.26 16.00
C ALA A 142 -15.39 14.18 15.73
N GLY A 143 -16.58 13.63 15.50
CA GLY A 143 -17.82 14.37 15.30
C GLY A 143 -18.09 14.79 13.86
N TYR A 144 -17.29 14.32 12.89
CA TYR A 144 -17.56 14.54 11.48
C TYR A 144 -18.60 13.54 10.97
N ARG A 145 -19.40 13.96 9.99
CA ARG A 145 -20.24 13.04 9.22
C ARG A 145 -19.51 12.65 7.93
N VAL A 146 -19.44 11.36 7.66
CA VAL A 146 -18.90 10.81 6.41
C VAL A 146 -20.04 10.19 5.62
N GLU A 147 -20.27 10.66 4.39
CA GLU A 147 -21.26 10.07 3.48
C GLU A 147 -20.53 9.40 2.30
N PRO A 148 -20.86 8.15 1.96
CA PRO A 148 -20.31 7.52 0.77
C PRO A 148 -20.81 8.24 -0.49
N PRO A 149 -20.05 8.19 -1.60
CA PRO A 149 -20.50 8.74 -2.88
C PRO A 149 -21.86 8.15 -3.29
N LYS A 150 -22.77 9.00 -3.80
CA LYS A 150 -24.15 8.60 -4.18
C LYS A 150 -24.20 7.44 -5.19
N ASP A 151 -23.16 7.31 -6.02
CA ASP A 151 -23.04 6.27 -7.06
C ASP A 151 -22.08 5.13 -6.68
N ALA A 152 -21.68 5.02 -5.41
CA ALA A 152 -20.89 3.90 -4.94
C ALA A 152 -21.72 2.62 -5.02
N ARG A 153 -21.57 1.86 -6.12
CA ARG A 153 -22.13 0.50 -6.20
C ARG A 153 -21.68 -0.29 -4.97
N PRO A 154 -22.56 -1.07 -4.33
CA PRO A 154 -22.18 -1.89 -3.19
C PRO A 154 -21.05 -2.84 -3.62
N ARG A 155 -19.84 -2.58 -3.13
CA ARG A 155 -18.66 -3.40 -3.44
C ARG A 155 -18.74 -4.65 -2.59
N SER A 156 -19.30 -5.70 -3.20
CA SER A 156 -19.39 -7.09 -2.72
C SER A 156 -20.09 -7.33 -1.38
N ARG A 157 -20.92 -8.37 -1.37
CA ARG A 157 -21.76 -8.78 -0.25
C ARG A 157 -20.95 -9.04 1.02
N PRO A 158 -21.51 -8.77 2.22
CA PRO A 158 -20.89 -9.19 3.47
C PRO A 158 -20.65 -10.70 3.43
N VAL A 159 -19.42 -11.11 3.71
CA VAL A 159 -19.09 -12.50 4.01
C VAL A 159 -20.00 -12.91 5.16
N LYS A 160 -20.94 -13.83 4.91
CA LYS A 160 -21.75 -14.42 5.97
C LYS A 160 -20.79 -15.11 6.93
N THR A 161 -20.51 -14.48 8.06
CA THR A 161 -19.95 -15.16 9.22
C THR A 161 -20.95 -16.25 9.61
N ARG A 162 -20.60 -17.49 9.28
CA ARG A 162 -21.38 -18.66 9.71
C ARG A 162 -21.35 -18.64 11.23
N ALA A 163 -22.46 -18.28 11.85
CA ALA A 163 -22.63 -18.33 13.29
C ALA A 163 -22.18 -19.71 13.77
N LEU A 164 -21.17 -19.72 14.64
CA LEU A 164 -20.73 -20.91 15.35
C LEU A 164 -21.96 -21.38 16.13
N ARG A 165 -22.58 -22.49 15.70
CA ARG A 165 -23.68 -23.09 16.44
C ARG A 165 -23.15 -23.41 17.84
N ARG A 166 -23.67 -22.71 18.85
CA ARG A 166 -23.50 -23.11 20.24
C ARG A 166 -24.00 -24.54 20.35
N ARG A 167 -23.10 -25.48 20.67
CA ARG A 167 -23.50 -26.82 21.11
C ARG A 167 -24.42 -26.61 22.31
N GLY A 168 -25.64 -27.14 22.21
CA GLY A 168 -26.57 -27.18 23.34
C GLY A 168 -25.95 -27.95 24.52
N PRO A 169 -26.46 -27.73 25.74
CA PRO A 169 -25.93 -28.38 26.93
C PRO A 169 -26.02 -29.89 26.79
N LEU A 170 -24.94 -30.59 27.20
CA LEU A 170 -24.95 -32.03 27.38
C LEU A 170 -26.07 -32.40 28.34
N ALA A 171 -27.01 -33.21 27.87
CA ALA A 171 -28.04 -33.80 28.71
C ALA A 171 -27.40 -34.74 29.74
N ASP A 172 -27.93 -34.67 30.95
CA ASP A 172 -27.57 -35.47 32.11
C ASP A 172 -27.55 -36.98 31.79
N ILE A 173 -26.45 -37.63 32.11
CA ILE A 173 -26.35 -39.09 32.17
C ILE A 173 -26.79 -39.49 33.59
N PRO A 174 -27.91 -40.23 33.77
CA PRO A 174 -28.30 -40.71 35.09
C PRO A 174 -27.36 -41.83 35.56
N PRO A 175 -27.18 -42.00 36.88
CA PRO A 175 -26.34 -43.04 37.42
C PRO A 175 -27.12 -44.36 37.41
N THR A 176 -26.57 -45.39 36.79
CA THR A 176 -26.98 -46.77 37.08
C THR A 176 -25.77 -47.55 37.59
N ALA A 177 -25.87 -47.86 38.88
CA ALA A 177 -25.16 -48.91 39.55
C ALA A 177 -25.57 -50.28 38.97
N PHE A 178 -24.60 -51.15 38.71
CA PHE A 178 -24.39 -52.48 39.30
C PHE A 178 -23.17 -53.12 38.65
#